data_AF-K7FJ83-F1
#
_entry.id   AF-K7FJ83-F1
#
_cell.length_a   1.000
_cell.length_b   1.000
_cell.length_c   1.000
_cell.angle_alpha   90.00
_cell.angle_beta   90.00
_cell.angle_gamma   90.00
#
_symmetry.space_group_name_H-M   'P 1'
#
loop_
_entity.id
_entity.type
_entity.pdbx_description
1 polymer ?
#
loop_
_entity_poly.entity_id
_entity_poly.type
_entity_poly.pdbx_seq_one_letter_code
_entity_poly.pdbx_strand_id
1 'polypeptide(L)'
;MLQKCTCNFSWFPGKNGTRVENFSCVIYNISFMNCTWDAGRKAPDDTQYFLSLQYAREERVVNCPYYIKDALGRYIACSFQHVTIINDPVYFLVKGDSNESEIQFYDESIKLYEIEKLTPPVNITVNCSEDESRCIMQWKRPQLSHEEGDIDHCFQYEIDIRNKKTDAPCGTRGAPEGEARSAHHHS
;
A
#
# COMPACT_ATOMS: atom_id res chain seq x y z
N MET A 1 3.46 23.04 -45.82
CA MET A 1 4.15 21.80 -45.39
C MET A 1 4.33 21.86 -43.89
N LEU A 2 3.50 21.14 -43.12
CA LEU A 2 3.71 20.95 -41.69
C LEU A 2 4.58 19.70 -41.54
N GLN A 3 5.85 19.91 -41.22
CA GLN A 3 6.79 18.82 -40.99
C GLN A 3 6.41 18.16 -39.65
N LYS A 4 5.87 16.95 -39.72
CA LYS A 4 5.64 16.11 -38.54
C LYS A 4 7.02 15.83 -37.93
N CYS A 5 7.27 16.36 -36.73
CA CYS A 5 8.39 15.91 -35.91
C CYS A 5 8.15 14.44 -35.54
N THR A 6 8.86 13.53 -36.20
CA THR A 6 8.98 12.13 -35.79
C THR A 6 9.90 12.07 -34.58
N CYS A 7 9.37 11.75 -33.41
CA CYS A 7 10.19 11.39 -32.26
C CYS A 7 10.84 10.01 -32.51
N ASN A 8 12.12 9.99 -32.85
CA ASN A 8 12.93 8.78 -32.81
C ASN A 8 13.17 8.40 -31.34
N PHE A 9 12.58 7.27 -30.91
CA PHE A 9 12.69 6.68 -29.57
C PHE A 9 14.07 6.02 -29.32
N SER A 10 15.17 6.77 -29.38
CA SER A 10 16.52 6.20 -29.13
C SER A 10 17.36 6.94 -28.08
N TRP A 11 16.77 7.76 -27.21
CA TRP A 11 17.53 8.47 -26.17
C TRP A 11 16.73 8.60 -24.88
N PHE A 12 16.72 7.56 -24.05
CA PHE A 12 16.54 7.78 -22.61
C PHE A 12 17.92 8.18 -22.08
N PRO A 13 18.12 9.41 -21.57
CA PRO A 13 19.39 9.79 -20.96
C PRO A 13 19.63 8.89 -19.75
N GLY A 14 20.83 8.31 -19.64
CA GLY A 14 21.21 7.40 -18.56
C GLY A 14 21.76 6.03 -18.97
N LYS A 15 22.83 5.58 -18.29
CA LYS A 15 23.44 4.26 -18.55
C LYS A 15 22.55 3.12 -18.04
N ASN A 16 22.41 2.05 -18.82
CA ASN A 16 21.60 0.88 -18.42
C ASN A 16 22.09 0.27 -17.09
N GLY A 17 21.18 0.13 -16.12
CA GLY A 17 21.44 -0.39 -14.77
C GLY A 17 21.77 0.68 -13.72
N THR A 18 21.70 1.97 -14.08
CA THR A 18 21.82 3.09 -13.14
C THR A 18 20.49 3.50 -12.50
N ARG A 19 19.37 3.13 -13.14
CA ARG A 19 18.02 3.36 -12.64
C ARG A 19 17.80 2.66 -11.30
N VAL A 20 17.00 3.27 -10.43
CA VAL A 20 16.54 2.64 -9.18
C VAL A 20 15.85 1.30 -9.43
N GLU A 21 15.96 0.40 -8.46
CA GLU A 21 15.32 -0.92 -8.47
C GLU A 21 14.34 -1.03 -7.30
N ASN A 22 13.44 -2.02 -7.36
CA ASN A 22 12.50 -2.33 -6.27
C ASN A 22 11.71 -1.10 -5.75
N PHE A 23 11.31 -0.22 -6.66
CA PHE A 23 10.45 0.89 -6.32
C PHE A 23 9.10 0.35 -5.82
N SER A 24 8.67 0.81 -4.66
CA SER A 24 7.40 0.41 -4.07
C SER A 24 6.89 1.54 -3.18
N CYS A 25 5.57 1.72 -3.15
CA CYS A 25 4.90 2.65 -2.26
C CYS A 25 3.82 1.91 -1.46
N VAL A 26 3.58 2.38 -0.24
CA VAL A 26 2.46 1.94 0.60
C VAL A 26 1.80 3.14 1.24
N ILE A 27 0.47 3.21 1.13
CA ILE A 27 -0.35 4.16 1.87
C ILE A 27 -0.81 3.51 3.17
N TYR A 28 -0.74 4.25 4.27
CA TYR A 28 -1.14 3.80 5.60
C TYR A 28 -1.70 4.97 6.39
N ASN A 29 -2.41 4.67 7.47
CA ASN A 29 -3.01 5.67 8.33
C ASN A 29 -3.78 6.74 7.52
N ILE A 30 -4.64 6.28 6.59
CA ILE A 30 -5.55 7.10 5.78
C ILE A 30 -4.84 7.83 4.62
N SER A 31 -3.78 8.60 4.88
CA SER A 31 -3.17 9.48 3.86
C SER A 31 -1.65 9.63 3.93
N PHE A 32 -0.97 8.86 4.79
CA PHE A 32 0.49 8.81 4.80
C PHE A 32 0.97 7.82 3.75
N MET A 33 1.98 8.20 2.97
CA MET A 33 2.55 7.33 1.95
C MET A 33 4.05 7.24 2.11
N ASN A 34 4.58 6.02 2.24
CA ASN A 34 6.01 5.77 2.19
C ASN A 34 6.35 5.09 0.87
N CYS A 35 7.31 5.64 0.15
CA CYS A 35 7.89 5.03 -1.05
C CYS A 35 9.35 4.68 -0.77
N THR A 36 9.80 3.51 -1.21
CA THR A 36 11.16 3.00 -1.05
C THR A 36 11.70 2.54 -2.38
N TRP A 37 13.02 2.60 -2.54
CA TRP A 37 13.71 2.06 -3.70
C TRP A 37 15.16 1.71 -3.35
N ASP A 38 15.72 0.79 -4.13
CA ASP A 38 17.13 0.46 -4.10
C ASP A 38 17.91 1.30 -5.12
N ALA A 39 19.14 1.65 -4.77
CA ALA A 39 20.06 2.28 -5.72
C ALA A 39 20.32 1.33 -6.91
N GLY A 40 20.44 1.89 -8.11
CA GLY A 40 20.73 1.11 -9.31
C GLY A 40 22.07 0.37 -9.17
N ARG A 41 22.14 -0.89 -9.59
CA ARG A 41 23.34 -1.74 -9.42
C ARG A 41 24.60 -1.18 -10.05
N LYS A 42 24.46 -0.31 -11.05
CA LYS A 42 25.57 0.37 -11.74
C LYS A 42 25.56 1.89 -11.52
N ALA A 43 24.73 2.38 -10.62
CA ALA A 43 24.75 3.78 -10.23
C ALA A 43 26.03 4.06 -9.44
N PRO A 44 26.77 5.13 -9.76
CA PRO A 44 27.90 5.60 -8.95
C PRO A 44 27.51 5.86 -7.50
N ASP A 45 28.47 5.76 -6.58
CA ASP A 45 28.24 5.98 -5.15
C ASP A 45 27.85 7.44 -4.83
N ASP A 46 28.24 8.40 -5.68
CA ASP A 46 27.86 9.81 -5.55
C ASP A 46 26.42 10.11 -6.02
N THR A 47 25.70 9.10 -6.51
CA THR A 47 24.34 9.29 -7.05
C THR A 47 23.37 9.72 -5.96
N GLN A 48 22.70 10.85 -6.19
CA GLN A 48 21.56 11.30 -5.40
C GLN A 48 20.25 11.12 -6.17
N TYR A 49 19.20 10.64 -5.50
CA TYR A 49 17.90 10.37 -6.11
C TYR A 49 16.86 11.41 -5.72
N PHE A 50 15.89 11.68 -6.60
CA PHE A 50 14.82 12.64 -6.33
C PHE A 50 13.49 12.08 -6.81
N LEU A 51 12.56 11.86 -5.88
CA LEU A 51 11.21 11.40 -6.17
C LEU A 51 10.27 12.59 -6.35
N SER A 52 9.42 12.49 -7.36
CA SER A 52 8.27 13.37 -7.57
C SER A 52 7.04 12.56 -7.96
N LEU A 53 5.86 13.10 -7.68
CA LEU A 53 4.58 12.57 -8.14
C LEU A 53 3.76 13.63 -8.86
N GLN A 54 2.85 13.20 -9.73
CA GLN A 54 1.92 14.05 -10.44
C GLN A 54 0.57 13.37 -10.59
N TYR A 55 -0.49 14.07 -10.16
CA TYR A 55 -1.87 13.64 -10.35
C TYR A 55 -2.31 13.89 -11.80
N ALA A 56 -3.04 12.96 -12.43
CA ALA A 56 -3.37 13.01 -13.85
C ALA A 56 -4.09 14.30 -14.31
N ARG A 57 -4.87 14.93 -13.42
CA ARG A 57 -5.63 16.16 -13.70
C ARG A 57 -4.96 17.43 -13.19
N GLU A 58 -3.75 17.31 -12.64
CA GLU A 58 -2.99 18.43 -12.10
C GLU A 58 -1.75 18.70 -12.93
N GLU A 59 -1.55 19.97 -13.29
CA GLU A 59 -0.30 20.41 -13.93
C GLU A 59 0.86 20.45 -12.94
N ARG A 60 0.56 20.48 -11.64
CA ARG A 60 1.57 20.62 -10.58
C ARG A 60 2.26 19.30 -10.30
N VAL A 61 3.59 19.32 -10.39
CA VAL A 61 4.45 18.24 -9.87
C VAL A 61 4.72 18.47 -8.39
N VAL A 62 4.56 17.41 -7.59
CA VAL A 62 4.84 17.41 -6.15
C VAL A 62 6.13 16.66 -5.89
N ASN A 63 7.16 17.36 -5.45
CA ASN A 63 8.41 16.74 -5.02
C ASN A 63 8.25 16.09 -3.65
N CYS A 64 9.05 15.06 -3.39
CA CYS A 64 9.12 14.44 -2.08
C CYS A 64 9.42 15.47 -0.98
N PRO A 65 8.58 15.58 0.06
CA PRO A 65 8.80 16.54 1.15
C PRO A 65 9.78 16.04 2.20
N TYR A 66 9.87 14.71 2.42
CA TYR A 66 10.69 14.12 3.48
C TYR A 66 11.44 12.89 2.97
N TYR A 67 12.74 13.04 2.75
CA TYR A 67 13.61 11.94 2.35
C TYR A 67 14.23 11.21 3.53
N ILE A 68 14.40 9.90 3.36
CA ILE A 68 15.17 9.04 4.27
C ILE A 68 16.45 8.63 3.54
N LYS A 69 17.57 8.71 4.25
CA LYS A 69 18.92 8.48 3.71
C LYS A 69 19.46 7.11 4.10
N ASP A 70 20.26 6.52 3.21
CA ASP A 70 21.11 5.38 3.54
C ASP A 70 22.42 5.82 4.23
N ALA A 71 23.31 4.85 4.48
CA ALA A 71 24.61 5.10 5.12
C ALA A 71 25.55 5.99 4.29
N LEU A 72 25.37 6.05 2.96
CA LEU A 72 26.12 6.92 2.06
C LEU A 72 25.47 8.30 1.91
N GLY A 73 24.32 8.53 2.55
CA GLY A 73 23.59 9.79 2.48
C GLY A 73 22.68 9.92 1.25
N ARG A 74 22.50 8.84 0.49
CA ARG A 74 21.62 8.80 -0.70
C ARG A 74 20.17 8.68 -0.27
N TYR A 75 19.27 9.37 -0.94
CA TYR A 75 17.83 9.25 -0.72
C TYR A 75 17.36 7.89 -1.25
N ILE A 76 16.92 7.01 -0.34
CA ILE A 76 16.43 5.66 -0.65
C ILE A 76 14.95 5.47 -0.34
N ALA A 77 14.34 6.46 0.31
CA ALA A 77 12.92 6.48 0.55
C ALA A 77 12.38 7.90 0.69
N CYS A 78 11.08 8.04 0.50
CA CYS A 78 10.32 9.25 0.64
C CYS A 78 9.08 9.01 1.52
N SER A 79 8.72 10.01 2.34
CA SER A 79 7.46 10.03 3.06
C SER A 79 6.62 11.25 2.67
N PHE A 80 5.37 11.01 2.29
CA PHE A 80 4.33 12.02 2.09
C PHE A 80 3.32 11.93 3.23
N GLN A 81 2.86 13.08 3.73
CA GLN A 81 1.93 13.13 4.88
C GLN A 81 0.45 13.25 4.49
N HIS A 82 0.16 13.81 3.31
CA HIS A 82 -1.20 14.14 2.89
C HIS A 82 -1.39 13.81 1.40
N VAL A 83 -1.38 12.53 1.05
CA VAL A 83 -1.78 12.14 -0.31
C VAL A 83 -3.29 12.03 -0.42
N THR A 84 -3.81 12.46 -1.56
CA THR A 84 -5.21 12.27 -1.94
C THR A 84 -5.31 10.96 -2.72
N ILE A 85 -6.09 10.01 -2.24
CA ILE A 85 -6.40 8.79 -2.99
C ILE A 85 -7.50 9.12 -4.00
N ILE A 86 -7.22 8.90 -5.28
CA ILE A 86 -8.16 9.10 -6.39
C ILE A 86 -8.16 7.87 -7.30
N ASN A 87 -9.22 7.72 -8.11
CA ASN A 87 -9.36 6.61 -9.05
C ASN A 87 -8.41 6.70 -10.26
N ASP A 88 -8.01 7.90 -10.65
CA ASP A 88 -7.05 8.09 -11.74
C ASP A 88 -5.63 7.71 -11.28
N PRO A 89 -4.81 7.07 -12.14
CA PRO A 89 -3.42 6.77 -11.81
C PRO A 89 -2.61 8.04 -11.50
N VAL A 90 -1.72 7.94 -10.52
CA VAL A 90 -0.74 8.96 -10.17
C VAL A 90 0.60 8.56 -10.76
N TYR A 91 1.21 9.50 -11.50
CA TYR A 91 2.51 9.29 -12.13
C TYR A 91 3.62 9.56 -11.13
N PHE A 92 4.50 8.59 -10.92
CA PHE A 92 5.69 8.68 -10.09
C PHE A 92 6.93 8.74 -10.97
N LEU A 93 7.89 9.59 -10.58
CA LEU A 93 9.16 9.76 -11.29
C LEU A 93 10.31 9.91 -10.30
N VAL A 94 11.27 9.00 -10.38
CA VAL A 94 12.54 9.05 -9.65
C VAL A 94 13.66 9.39 -10.62
N LYS A 95 14.28 10.56 -10.43
CA LYS A 95 15.47 10.99 -11.16
C LYS A 95 16.72 10.72 -10.32
N GLY A 96 17.86 10.57 -10.97
CA GLY A 96 19.17 10.52 -10.32
C GLY A 96 20.08 11.62 -10.85
N ASP A 97 20.95 12.13 -9.97
CA ASP A 97 22.00 13.08 -10.29
C ASP A 97 23.35 12.55 -9.79
N SER A 98 24.39 12.64 -10.62
CA SER A 98 25.74 12.15 -10.34
C SER A 98 26.73 12.92 -11.21
N ASN A 99 27.91 13.20 -10.67
CA ASN A 99 28.99 13.85 -11.42
C ASN A 99 29.73 12.87 -12.34
N GLU A 100 29.62 11.56 -12.07
CA GLU A 100 30.35 10.53 -12.80
C GLU A 100 29.61 10.03 -14.06
N SER A 101 28.27 9.98 -14.01
CA SER A 101 27.49 9.55 -15.17
C SER A 101 26.02 9.94 -15.11
N GLU A 102 25.41 10.05 -16.29
CA GLU A 102 23.95 10.17 -16.40
C GLU A 102 23.24 8.95 -15.80
N ILE A 103 22.23 9.23 -14.98
CA ILE A 103 21.41 8.24 -14.30
C ILE A 103 20.07 8.10 -15.02
N GLN A 104 19.72 6.88 -15.37
CA GLN A 104 18.43 6.59 -16.00
C GLN A 104 17.30 6.80 -14.98
N PHE A 105 16.27 7.55 -15.36
CA PHE A 105 15.11 7.75 -14.49
C PHE A 105 14.23 6.49 -14.41
N TYR A 106 13.49 6.38 -13.31
CA TYR A 106 12.40 5.42 -13.15
C TYR A 106 11.07 6.13 -13.13
N ASP A 107 10.09 5.59 -13.84
CA ASP A 107 8.73 6.08 -13.80
C ASP A 107 7.69 4.95 -13.79
N GLU A 108 6.57 5.21 -13.13
CA GLU A 108 5.44 4.30 -13.04
C GLU A 108 4.15 5.08 -12.76
N SER A 109 3.04 4.64 -13.33
CA SER A 109 1.71 5.17 -12.99
C SER A 109 0.98 4.18 -12.09
N ILE A 110 0.69 4.57 -10.85
CA ILE A 110 0.10 3.71 -9.83
C ILE A 110 -1.27 4.24 -9.43
N LYS A 111 -2.27 3.35 -9.31
CA LYS A 111 -3.54 3.71 -8.68
C LYS A 111 -3.40 3.59 -7.16
N LEU A 112 -3.57 4.70 -6.47
CA LEU A 112 -3.23 4.79 -5.05
C LEU A 112 -4.06 3.86 -4.16
N TYR A 113 -5.32 3.57 -4.52
CA TYR A 113 -6.16 2.63 -3.76
C TYR A 113 -5.63 1.19 -3.79
N GLU A 114 -4.82 0.81 -4.80
CA GLU A 114 -4.26 -0.55 -4.93
C GLU A 114 -3.05 -0.77 -3.99
N ILE A 115 -2.45 0.31 -3.51
CA ILE A 115 -1.31 0.31 -2.58
C ILE A 115 -1.70 0.80 -1.17
N GLU A 116 -3.00 0.95 -0.90
CA GLU A 116 -3.50 1.32 0.41
C GLU A 116 -3.54 0.11 1.34
N LYS A 117 -2.88 0.26 2.49
CA LYS A 117 -2.99 -0.66 3.60
C LYS A 117 -4.14 -0.22 4.51
N LEU A 118 -5.22 -0.97 4.44
CA LEU A 118 -6.39 -0.78 5.30
C LEU A 118 -6.02 -0.94 6.79
N THR A 119 -6.62 -0.09 7.62
CA THR A 119 -6.54 -0.25 9.07
C THR A 119 -7.45 -1.39 9.54
N PRO A 120 -7.18 -2.03 10.69
CA PRO A 120 -8.11 -3.01 11.25
C PRO A 120 -9.48 -2.39 11.57
N PRO A 121 -10.56 -3.21 11.63
CA PRO A 121 -11.85 -2.75 12.12
C PRO A 121 -11.74 -2.18 13.53
N VAL A 122 -12.54 -1.15 13.81
CA VAL A 122 -12.57 -0.48 15.12
C VAL A 122 -13.89 -0.75 15.84
N ASN A 123 -13.92 -0.50 17.16
CA ASN A 123 -15.10 -0.69 18.00
C ASN A 123 -15.66 -2.12 17.92
N ILE A 124 -14.78 -3.12 18.05
CA ILE A 124 -15.19 -4.52 18.12
C ILE A 124 -15.91 -4.76 19.45
N THR A 125 -17.18 -5.13 19.38
CA THR A 125 -18.01 -5.49 20.53
C THR A 125 -18.46 -6.93 20.42
N VAL A 126 -18.59 -7.59 21.57
CA VAL A 126 -19.11 -8.95 21.68
C VAL A 126 -20.18 -8.95 22.75
N ASN A 127 -21.39 -9.35 22.38
CA ASN A 127 -22.51 -9.50 23.29
C ASN A 127 -22.99 -10.95 23.28
N CYS A 128 -22.79 -11.66 24.39
CA CYS A 128 -23.23 -13.04 24.55
C CYS A 128 -24.44 -13.09 25.47
N SER A 129 -25.48 -13.79 25.05
CA SER A 129 -26.66 -14.06 25.87
C SER A 129 -26.61 -15.50 26.36
N GLU A 130 -26.68 -15.68 27.69
CA GLU A 130 -26.79 -17.01 28.30
C GLU A 130 -28.11 -17.70 27.93
N ASP A 131 -29.18 -16.91 27.80
CA ASP A 131 -30.52 -17.42 27.48
C ASP A 131 -30.64 -17.92 26.03
N GLU A 132 -29.88 -17.33 25.10
CA GLU A 132 -29.99 -17.61 23.66
C GLU A 132 -28.81 -18.44 23.10
N SER A 133 -27.87 -18.87 23.96
CA SER A 133 -26.66 -19.64 23.58
C SER A 133 -25.94 -19.09 22.33
N ARG A 134 -25.94 -17.77 22.16
CA ARG A 134 -25.38 -17.08 21.00
C ARG A 134 -24.60 -15.85 21.42
N CYS A 135 -23.56 -15.54 20.65
CA CYS A 135 -22.81 -14.31 20.76
C CYS A 135 -22.98 -13.50 19.47
N ILE A 136 -23.27 -12.21 19.60
CA ILE A 136 -23.31 -11.25 18.51
C ILE A 136 -22.00 -10.47 18.56
N MET A 137 -21.29 -10.46 17.43
CA MET A 137 -20.10 -9.63 17.25
C MET A 137 -20.44 -8.49 16.31
N GLN A 138 -20.02 -7.28 16.65
CA GLN A 138 -20.20 -6.11 15.81
C GLN A 138 -18.89 -5.34 15.76
N TRP A 139 -18.62 -4.70 14.62
CA TRP A 139 -17.48 -3.82 14.46
C TRP A 139 -17.84 -2.71 13.48
N LYS A 140 -17.09 -1.62 13.55
CA LYS A 140 -17.14 -0.55 12.57
C LYS A 140 -16.06 -0.80 11.53
N ARG A 141 -16.41 -0.60 10.25
CA ARG A 141 -15.47 -0.68 9.14
C ARG A 141 -14.26 0.26 9.32
N PRO A 142 -13.11 -0.09 8.75
CA PRO A 142 -11.96 0.81 8.69
C PRO A 142 -12.31 2.15 8.05
N GLN A 143 -11.66 3.22 8.52
CA GLN A 143 -11.76 4.51 7.85
C GLN A 143 -10.92 4.49 6.56
N LEU A 144 -11.50 5.03 5.49
CA LEU A 144 -10.80 5.30 4.23
C LEU A 144 -10.60 6.81 4.08
N SER A 145 -9.55 7.22 3.36
CA SER A 145 -9.34 8.62 2.98
C SER A 145 -10.22 9.07 1.82
N HIS A 146 -10.68 8.13 1.01
CA HIS A 146 -11.52 8.40 -0.14
C HIS A 146 -12.97 8.06 0.21
N GLU A 147 -13.85 9.03 0.03
CA GLU A 147 -15.29 8.85 0.19
C GLU A 147 -15.87 8.46 -1.17
N GLU A 148 -16.18 7.18 -1.35
CA GLU A 148 -17.03 6.76 -2.45
C GLU A 148 -18.14 5.86 -1.92
N GLY A 149 -19.38 6.37 -1.90
CA GLY A 149 -20.62 5.58 -1.86
C GLY A 149 -20.74 4.43 -0.86
N ASP A 150 -21.58 3.45 -1.24
CA ASP A 150 -21.78 2.19 -0.54
C ASP A 150 -20.68 1.19 -0.95
N ILE A 151 -19.56 1.25 -0.26
CA ILE A 151 -18.37 0.40 -0.46
C ILE A 151 -18.27 -0.73 0.56
N ASP A 152 -19.31 -0.97 1.36
CA ASP A 152 -19.27 -2.03 2.36
C ASP A 152 -19.04 -3.40 1.70
N HIS A 153 -19.52 -3.57 0.47
CA HIS A 153 -19.30 -4.76 -0.37
C HIS A 153 -17.83 -4.97 -0.81
N CYS A 154 -16.96 -3.97 -0.68
CA CYS A 154 -15.53 -4.10 -1.02
C CYS A 154 -14.70 -4.71 0.12
N PHE A 155 -15.26 -4.80 1.34
CA PHE A 155 -14.55 -5.31 2.49
C PHE A 155 -14.83 -6.79 2.71
N GLN A 156 -13.75 -7.57 2.82
CA GLN A 156 -13.80 -8.94 3.31
C GLN A 156 -13.14 -9.01 4.69
N TYR A 157 -13.82 -9.65 5.63
CA TYR A 157 -13.37 -9.78 7.02
C TYR A 157 -13.01 -11.23 7.33
N GLU A 158 -11.93 -11.41 8.08
CA GLU A 158 -11.54 -12.69 8.69
C GLU A 158 -11.72 -12.59 10.19
N ILE A 159 -12.27 -13.63 10.81
CA ILE A 159 -12.53 -13.70 12.24
C ILE A 159 -11.87 -14.95 12.80
N ASP A 160 -10.89 -14.76 13.70
CA ASP A 160 -10.22 -15.84 14.42
C ASP A 160 -10.74 -15.90 15.87
N ILE A 161 -11.47 -16.98 16.20
CA ILE A 161 -12.01 -17.23 17.55
C ILE A 161 -11.23 -18.37 18.19
N ARG A 162 -10.59 -18.08 19.34
CA ARG A 162 -9.79 -19.06 20.08
C ARG A 162 -10.42 -19.35 21.43
N ASN A 163 -10.87 -20.59 21.62
CA ASN A 163 -11.29 -21.07 22.93
C ASN A 163 -10.06 -21.36 23.80
N LYS A 164 -10.05 -20.87 25.04
CA LYS A 164 -9.11 -21.36 26.04
C LYS A 164 -9.49 -22.80 26.37
N LYS A 165 -8.61 -23.76 26.11
CA LYS A 165 -8.76 -25.10 26.68
C LYS A 165 -8.67 -24.96 28.20
N THR A 166 -9.79 -25.16 28.88
CA THR A 166 -9.77 -25.50 30.29
C THR A 166 -9.28 -26.93 30.39
N ASP A 167 -8.09 -27.14 30.96
CA ASP A 167 -7.62 -28.46 31.40
C ASP A 167 -8.47 -28.90 32.61
N ALA A 168 -9.75 -29.19 32.36
CA ALA A 168 -10.61 -29.85 33.33
C ALA A 168 -10.32 -31.36 33.26
N PRO A 169 -10.01 -32.04 34.39
CA PRO A 169 -9.87 -33.48 34.40
C PRO A 169 -11.16 -34.12 33.89
N CYS A 170 -11.03 -35.04 32.93
CA CYS A 170 -12.15 -35.75 32.31
C CYS A 170 -13.00 -36.47 33.36
N GLY A 171 -14.13 -35.85 33.74
CA GLY A 171 -15.22 -36.50 34.47
C GLY A 171 -16.16 -37.15 33.47
N THR A 172 -16.21 -38.48 33.48
CA THR A 172 -17.04 -39.31 32.60
C THR A 172 -18.53 -38.95 32.68
N ARG A 173 -19.12 -38.50 31.56
CA ARG A 173 -20.51 -38.84 31.17
C ARG A 173 -20.84 -38.42 29.73
N GLY A 174 -21.06 -39.42 28.87
CA GLY A 174 -22.04 -39.49 27.77
C GLY A 174 -21.99 -38.47 26.63
N ALA A 175 -21.63 -38.94 25.42
CA ALA A 175 -21.82 -38.25 24.15
C ALA A 175 -23.32 -37.98 23.84
N PRO A 176 -23.61 -36.99 22.97
CA PRO A 176 -24.01 -37.38 21.61
C PRO A 176 -23.36 -36.55 20.50
N GLU A 177 -23.36 -37.15 19.31
CA GLU A 177 -22.86 -36.65 18.03
C GLU A 177 -23.57 -35.36 17.57
N GLY A 178 -22.81 -34.49 16.89
CA GLY A 178 -23.34 -33.33 16.17
C GLY A 178 -22.32 -32.78 15.18
N GLU A 179 -22.56 -33.03 13.90
CA GLU A 179 -21.76 -32.70 12.73
C GLU A 179 -21.73 -31.18 12.45
N ALA A 180 -20.54 -30.57 12.39
CA ALA A 180 -20.38 -29.15 12.06
C ALA A 180 -20.26 -28.95 10.54
N ARG A 181 -21.30 -28.40 9.91
CA ARG A 181 -21.23 -27.88 8.53
C ARG A 181 -20.67 -26.45 8.52
N SER A 182 -19.65 -26.24 7.70
CA SER A 182 -19.13 -24.92 7.32
C SER A 182 -20.21 -24.13 6.58
N ALA A 183 -20.48 -22.91 7.01
CA ALA A 183 -21.32 -21.96 6.29
C ALA A 183 -20.46 -20.76 5.87
N HIS A 184 -20.17 -20.69 4.57
CA HIS A 184 -19.68 -19.46 3.94
C HIS A 184 -20.86 -18.49 3.84
N HIS A 185 -20.74 -17.33 4.49
CA HIS A 185 -21.69 -16.24 4.32
C HIS A 185 -21.07 -15.21 3.37
N HIS A 186 -21.60 -15.15 2.15
CA HIS A 186 -21.41 -14.02 1.25
C HIS A 186 -22.51 -13.00 1.59
N SER A 187 -22.11 -11.76 1.88
CA SER A 187 -22.96 -10.58 1.70
C SER A 187 -22.60 -9.93 0.38
#